data_AF-A0A0P9HEJ0-F1
#
_entry.id   AF-A0A0P9HEJ0-F1
#
_cell.length_a   1.000
_cell.length_b   1.000
_cell.length_c   1.000
_cell.angle_alpha   90.00
_cell.angle_beta   90.00
_cell.angle_gamma   90.00
#
_symmetry.space_group_name_H-M   'P 1'
#
loop_
_entity.id
_entity.type
_entity.pdbx_description
1 polymer ?
#
loop_
_entity_poly.entity_id
_entity_poly.type
_entity_poly.pdbx_seq_one_letter_code
_entity_poly.pdbx_strand_id
1 'polypeptide(L)' 'MIQRRLLEIVGTLVMGDGLAFLFAPRRHMLIWVEALDLPLWQRTVQWFADNEAAGRATGVLEMMLGAWLTARAYRGVE' A
#
# COMPACT_ATOMS: atom_id res chain seq x y z
N MET A 1 -3.22 23.24 7.69
CA MET A 1 -4.39 22.74 6.94
C MET A 1 -4.00 21.77 5.83
N ILE A 2 -3.18 22.20 4.85
CA ILE A 2 -2.73 21.33 3.72
C ILE A 2 -2.04 20.05 4.19
N GLN A 3 -1.10 20.14 5.15
CA GLN A 3 -0.40 18.96 5.67
C GLN A 3 -1.36 17.89 6.23
N ARG A 4 -2.41 18.30 6.95
CA ARG A 4 -3.42 17.35 7.48
C ARG A 4 -4.16 16.67 6.32
N ARG A 5 -4.57 17.43 5.31
CA ARG A 5 -5.20 16.86 4.11
C ARG A 5 -4.28 15.91 3.35
N LEU A 6 -2.99 16.23 3.23
CA LEU A 6 -2.01 15.31 2.62
C LEU A 6 -1.89 14.02 3.42
N LEU A 7 -1.83 14.08 4.75
CA LEU A 7 -1.78 12.88 5.60
C LEU A 7 -3.04 12.02 5.46
N GLU A 8 -4.22 12.65 5.40
CA GLU A 8 -5.50 11.97 5.19
C GLU A 8 -5.57 11.28 3.82
N ILE A 9 -5.17 11.97 2.75
CA ILE A 9 -5.14 11.44 1.38
C ILE A 9 -4.14 10.27 1.30
N VAL A 10 -2.90 10.48 1.75
CA VAL A 10 -1.86 9.44 1.73
C VAL A 10 -2.28 8.26 2.59
N GLY A 11 -2.80 8.49 3.79
CA GLY A 11 -3.27 7.41 4.68
C GLY A 11 -4.39 6.59 4.04
N THR A 12 -5.32 7.23 3.35
CA THR A 12 -6.42 6.55 2.63
C THR A 12 -5.90 5.74 1.44
N LEU A 13 -4.99 6.29 0.64
CA LEU A 13 -4.38 5.57 -0.49
C LEU A 13 -3.60 4.35 -0.01
N VAL A 14 -2.77 4.50 1.02
CA VAL A 14 -1.98 3.40 1.60
C VAL A 14 -2.89 2.31 2.18
N MET A 15 -3.98 2.68 2.85
CA MET A 15 -4.97 1.68 3.30
C MET A 15 -5.64 0.95 2.12
N GLY A 16 -5.99 1.67 1.06
CA GLY A 16 -6.58 1.08 -0.15
C GLY A 16 -5.64 0.11 -0.85
N ASP A 17 -4.36 0.46 -0.94
CA ASP A 17 -3.31 -0.41 -1.50
C ASP A 17 -3.14 -1.68 -0.66
N GLY A 18 -3.11 -1.53 0.67
CA GLY A 18 -3.02 -2.66 1.58
C GLY A 18 -4.20 -3.65 1.47
N LEU A 19 -5.41 -3.15 1.19
CA LEU A 19 -6.56 -4.02 0.89
C LEU A 19 -6.34 -4.82 -0.41
N ALA A 20 -5.75 -4.22 -1.44
CA ALA A 20 -5.45 -4.92 -2.69
C ALA A 20 -4.40 -6.02 -2.48
N PHE A 21 -3.35 -5.74 -1.70
CA PHE A 21 -2.37 -6.74 -1.26
C PHE A 21 -2.97 -7.86 -0.41
N LEU A 22 -3.95 -7.54 0.46
CA LEU A 22 -4.56 -8.52 1.35
C LEU A 22 -5.49 -9.49 0.61
N PHE A 23 -6.31 -9.00 -0.31
CA PHE A 23 -7.34 -9.82 -0.97
C PHE A 23 -6.93 -10.40 -2.32
N ALA A 24 -6.01 -9.75 -3.03
CA ALA A 24 -5.61 -10.17 -4.37
C ALA A 24 -4.10 -9.96 -4.63
N PRO A 25 -3.19 -10.41 -3.73
CA PRO A 25 -1.76 -10.08 -3.77
C PRO A 25 -1.13 -10.32 -5.14
N ARG A 26 -1.33 -11.53 -5.70
CA ARG A 26 -0.77 -11.90 -7.00
C ARG A 26 -1.29 -11.02 -8.15
N ARG A 27 -2.61 -10.80 -8.21
CA ARG A 27 -3.22 -10.01 -9.30
C ARG A 27 -2.84 -8.54 -9.17
N HIS A 28 -2.82 -8.02 -7.96
CA HIS A 28 -2.38 -6.66 -7.66
C HIS A 28 -0.94 -6.44 -8.14
N MET A 29 -0.01 -7.33 -7.78
CA MET A 29 1.38 -7.22 -8.24
C MET A 29 1.53 -7.34 -9.75
N LEU A 30 0.81 -8.26 -10.40
CA LEU A 30 0.95 -8.47 -11.84
C LEU A 30 0.54 -7.24 -12.68
N ILE A 31 -0.33 -6.37 -12.17
CA ILE A 31 -0.66 -5.09 -12.83
C ILE A 31 0.58 -4.17 -12.88
N TRP A 32 1.48 -4.29 -11.90
CA TRP A 32 2.67 -3.44 -11.76
C TRP A 32 3.90 -3.95 -12.52
N VAL A 33 3.88 -5.14 -13.11
CA VAL A 33 5.05 -5.72 -13.82
C VAL A 33 5.54 -4.80 -14.92
N GLU A 34 4.62 -4.19 -15.66
CA GLU A 34 4.92 -3.32 -16.81
C GLU A 34 5.02 -1.84 -16.42
N ALA A 35 4.78 -1.49 -15.14
CA ALA A 35 4.76 -0.10 -14.71
C ALA A 35 6.15 0.57 -14.74
N LEU A 36 7.22 -0.21 -14.52
CA LEU A 36 8.60 0.24 -14.59
C LEU A 36 9.47 -0.82 -15.27
N ASP A 37 10.14 -0.44 -16.35
CA ASP A 37 11.10 -1.30 -17.06
C ASP A 37 12.47 -1.31 -16.37
N LEU A 38 12.47 -1.74 -15.10
CA LEU A 38 13.67 -1.88 -14.29
C LEU A 38 13.80 -3.34 -13.82
N PRO A 39 14.94 -4.02 -14.03
CA PRO A 39 15.09 -5.44 -13.67
C PRO A 39 14.83 -5.74 -12.19
N LEU A 40 15.22 -4.83 -11.30
CA LEU A 40 14.96 -4.94 -9.86
C LEU A 40 13.46 -4.85 -9.54
N TRP A 41 12.73 -3.98 -10.24
CA TRP A 41 11.30 -3.82 -10.07
C TRP A 41 10.56 -5.08 -10.50
N GLN A 42 10.79 -5.55 -11.72
CA GLN A 42 10.18 -6.77 -12.25
C GLN A 42 10.44 -7.98 -11.35
N ARG A 43 11.66 -8.14 -10.82
CA ARG A 43 11.99 -9.21 -9.86
C ARG A 43 11.23 -9.08 -8.55
N THR A 44 11.10 -7.87 -8.02
CA THR A 44 10.38 -7.63 -6.76
C THR A 44 8.90 -7.92 -6.93
N VAL A 45 8.32 -7.43 -8.03
CA VAL A 45 6.92 -7.65 -8.38
C VAL A 45 6.63 -9.13 -8.55
N GLN A 46 7.48 -9.85 -9.30
CA GLN A 46 7.34 -11.29 -9.49
C GLN A 46 7.49 -12.05 -8.17
N TRP A 47 8.44 -11.67 -7.31
CA TRP A 47 8.62 -12.33 -6.00
C TRP A 47 7.37 -12.22 -5.13
N PHE A 48 6.75 -11.03 -5.03
CA PHE A 48 5.49 -10.90 -4.29
C PHE A 48 4.32 -11.64 -4.96
N ALA A 49 4.30 -11.71 -6.30
CA ALA A 49 3.29 -12.48 -7.04
C ALA A 49 3.40 -13.99 -6.75
N ASP A 50 4.61 -14.50 -6.53
CA ASP A 50 4.88 -15.89 -6.20
C ASP A 50 4.79 -16.19 -4.69
N ASN A 51 4.89 -15.16 -3.83
CA ASN A 51 4.85 -15.27 -2.37
C ASN A 51 3.63 -14.53 -1.78
N GLU A 52 2.43 -15.05 -2.03
CA GLU A 52 1.18 -14.41 -1.59
C GLU A 52 1.12 -14.11 -0.09
N ALA A 53 1.69 -14.99 0.75
CA ALA A 53 1.70 -14.78 2.20
C ALA A 53 2.48 -13.52 2.60
N ALA A 54 3.61 -13.26 1.93
CA ALA A 54 4.38 -12.03 2.13
C ALA A 54 3.59 -10.81 1.65
N GLY A 55 2.92 -10.91 0.49
CA GLY A 55 2.05 -9.85 0.00
C GLY A 55 0.92 -9.50 0.97
N ARG A 56 0.23 -10.50 1.52
CA ARG A 56 -0.83 -10.28 2.53
C ARG A 56 -0.29 -9.65 3.80
N ALA A 57 0.89 -10.09 4.27
CA ALA A 57 1.56 -9.49 5.43
C ALA A 57 1.90 -8.01 5.17
N THR A 58 2.44 -7.68 3.99
CA THR A 58 2.65 -6.29 3.57
C THR A 58 1.35 -5.50 3.56
N GLY A 59 0.26 -6.06 3.02
CA GLY A 59 -1.04 -5.40 3.01
C GLY A 59 -1.57 -5.06 4.40
N VAL A 60 -1.40 -5.96 5.38
CA VAL A 60 -1.75 -5.65 6.79
C VAL A 60 -0.89 -4.50 7.34
N LEU A 61 0.41 -4.50 7.06
CA LEU A 61 1.31 -3.43 7.51
C LEU A 61 0.96 -2.07 6.86
N GLU A 62 0.62 -2.06 5.58
CA GLU A 62 0.13 -0.87 4.88
C GLU A 62 -1.17 -0.36 5.47
N MET A 63 -2.14 -1.25 5.73
CA MET A 63 -3.38 -0.86 6.39
C MET A 63 -3.13 -0.23 7.77
N MET A 64 -2.22 -0.81 8.58
CA MET A 64 -1.83 -0.25 9.87
C MET A 64 -1.16 1.13 9.73
N LEU A 65 -0.24 1.28 8.76
CA LEU A 65 0.44 2.53 8.48
C LEU A 65 -0.54 3.62 8.02
N GLY A 66 -1.42 3.29 7.08
CA GLY A 66 -2.41 4.23 6.56
C GLY A 66 -3.41 4.66 7.64
N ALA A 67 -3.86 3.73 8.48
CA ALA A 67 -4.70 4.05 9.64
C ALA A 67 -4.00 5.01 10.61
N TRP A 68 -2.71 4.80 10.87
CA TRP A 68 -1.90 5.69 11.71
C TRP A 68 -1.73 7.09 11.09
N LEU A 69 -1.47 7.18 9.78
CA LEU A 69 -1.38 8.46 9.06
C LEU A 69 -2.70 9.24 9.11
N THR A 70 -3.83 8.56 8.89
CA THR A 70 -5.16 9.14 8.95
C THR A 70 -5.48 9.61 10.38
N ALA A 71 -5.19 8.81 11.41
CA ALA A 71 -5.34 9.24 12.80
C ALA A 71 -4.47 10.48 13.13
N ARG A 72 -3.26 10.55 12.56
CA ARG A 72 -2.37 11.71 12.70
C ARG A 72 -2.96 12.97 12.04
N ALA A 73 -3.67 12.82 10.92
CA ALA A 73 -4.31 13.92 10.18
C ALA A 73 -5.39 14.63 11.00
N TYR A 74 -6.19 13.87 11.77
CA TYR A 74 -7.29 14.42 12.58
C TYR A 74 -6.88 14.87 13.98
N ARG A 75 -5.63 14.67 14.40
CA ARG A 75 -5.19 15.09 15.74
C ARG A 75 -5.30 16.61 15.91
N GLY A 76 -6.08 17.03 16.91
CA GLY A 76 -6.33 18.45 17.20
C GLY A 76 -7.24 19.13 16.16
N VAL A 77 -8.18 18.36 15.59
CA VAL A 77 -9.41 18.84 14.99
C VAL A 77 -10.48 18.59 16.05
N GLU A 78 -10.98 19.65 16.68
CA GLU A 78 -12.13 19.63 17.61
C GLU A 78 -13.39 20.06 16.87
#